data_AF-A0A7S0KDP6-F1
#
_entry.id   AF-A0A7S0KDP6-F1
#
_cell.length_a   1.000
_cell.length_b   1.000
_cell.length_c   1.000
_cell.angle_alpha   90.00
_cell.angle_beta   90.00
_cell.angle_gamma   90.00
#
_symmetry.space_group_name_H-M   'P 1'
#
loop_
_entity.id
_entity.type
_entity.pdbx_description
1 polymer ?
#
loop_
_entity_poly.entity_id
_entity_poly.type
_entity_poly.pdbx_seq_one_letter_code
_entity_poly.pdbx_strand_id
1 'polypeptide(L)'
;AGGAGARHRRWLNAIVDARIRDAELDSPPPGIPFLEAYADQTHASLLYLILDACGVRNSDADHAAAHLGKAIGIANLLRGAHAHSKQRRCYLPVDVCARHGAATEDVYRARPTESVRDAVHEVASTAKAHLDGARAMAPRL
;
A
#
# COMPACT_ATOMS: atom_id res chain seq x y z
N ALA A 1 -17.08 27.51 6.48
CA ALA A 1 -16.03 26.92 7.33
C ALA A 1 -16.25 25.45 7.72
N GLY A 2 -17.37 24.79 7.39
CA GLY A 2 -17.67 23.41 7.84
C GLY A 2 -17.11 22.23 7.02
N GLY A 3 -16.52 22.47 5.84
CA GLY A 3 -16.12 21.39 4.92
C GLY A 3 -14.75 20.74 5.24
N ALA A 4 -13.77 21.54 5.67
CA ALA A 4 -12.40 21.06 5.90
C ALA A 4 -12.32 20.08 7.08
N GLY A 5 -13.01 20.37 8.19
CA GLY A 5 -13.05 19.48 9.36
C GLY A 5 -13.66 18.10 9.04
N ALA A 6 -14.68 18.05 8.17
CA ALA A 6 -15.28 16.80 7.73
C ALA A 6 -14.32 15.98 6.83
N ARG A 7 -13.59 16.63 5.90
CA ARG A 7 -12.59 15.97 5.03
C ARG A 7 -11.43 15.42 5.85
N HIS A 8 -10.89 16.19 6.78
CA HIS A 8 -9.79 15.73 7.64
C HIS A 8 -10.18 14.52 8.48
N ARG A 9 -11.34 14.58 9.14
CA ARG A 9 -11.85 13.47 9.95
C ARG A 9 -12.05 12.21 9.12
N ARG A 10 -12.57 12.32 7.90
CA ARG A 10 -12.74 11.18 6.99
C ARG A 10 -11.41 10.46 6.75
N TRP A 11 -10.36 11.19 6.38
CA TRP A 11 -9.07 10.58 6.06
C TRP A 11 -8.34 10.04 7.29
N LEU A 12 -8.42 10.75 8.43
CA LEU A 12 -7.88 10.23 9.69
C LEU A 12 -8.57 8.94 10.14
N ASN A 13 -9.90 8.87 10.04
CA ASN A 13 -10.64 7.65 10.34
C ASN A 13 -10.25 6.52 9.38
N ALA A 14 -10.13 6.80 8.07
CA ALA A 14 -9.71 5.79 7.09
C ALA A 14 -8.35 5.16 7.45
N ILE A 15 -7.39 5.98 7.91
CA ILE A 15 -6.06 5.55 8.36
C ILE A 15 -6.13 4.61 9.57
N VAL A 16 -6.98 4.95 10.54
CA VAL A 16 -7.19 4.17 11.77
C VAL A 16 -7.90 2.86 11.43
N ASP A 17 -9.02 2.94 10.73
CA ASP A 17 -9.85 1.77 10.38
C ASP A 17 -9.07 0.77 9.53
N ALA A 18 -8.25 1.24 8.58
CA ALA A 18 -7.40 0.37 7.78
C ALA A 18 -6.33 -0.35 8.61
N ARG A 19 -5.77 0.30 9.63
CA ARG A 19 -4.79 -0.32 10.54
C ARG A 19 -5.43 -1.30 11.52
N ILE A 20 -6.64 -1.01 12.00
CA ILE A 20 -7.40 -1.95 12.84
C ILE A 20 -7.70 -3.22 12.03
N ARG A 21 -8.25 -3.08 10.82
CA ARG A 21 -8.52 -4.24 9.95
C ARG A 21 -7.26 -5.02 9.60
N ASP A 22 -6.14 -4.34 9.38
CA ASP A 22 -4.85 -5.00 9.15
C ASP A 22 -4.39 -5.79 10.38
N ALA A 23 -4.55 -5.24 11.58
CA ALA A 23 -4.19 -5.91 12.83
C ALA A 23 -5.09 -7.13 13.15
N GLU A 24 -6.35 -7.07 12.73
CA GLU A 24 -7.33 -8.17 12.86
C GLU A 24 -7.22 -9.22 11.74
N LEU A 25 -6.34 -9.00 10.75
CA LEU A 25 -6.20 -9.90 9.62
C LEU A 25 -5.35 -11.14 9.99
N ASP A 26 -5.98 -12.30 10.05
CA ASP A 26 -5.34 -13.57 10.40
C ASP A 26 -4.67 -14.31 9.22
N SER A 27 -4.90 -13.86 7.99
CA SER A 27 -4.41 -14.50 6.76
C SER A 27 -3.63 -13.53 5.87
N PRO A 28 -2.71 -14.01 5.02
CA PRO A 28 -2.08 -13.15 4.02
C PRO A 28 -3.13 -12.50 3.10
N PRO A 29 -2.84 -11.31 2.53
CA PRO A 29 -3.71 -10.64 1.59
C PRO A 29 -4.11 -11.57 0.42
N PRO A 30 -5.38 -11.57 -0.04
CA PRO A 30 -5.80 -12.47 -1.10
C PRO A 30 -5.20 -12.10 -2.47
N GLY A 31 -4.99 -10.80 -2.72
CA GLY A 31 -4.53 -10.27 -4.01
C GLY A 31 -3.92 -8.88 -3.91
N ILE A 32 -3.28 -8.44 -4.99
CA ILE A 32 -2.74 -7.07 -5.15
C ILE A 32 -3.77 -5.97 -4.82
N PRO A 33 -5.06 -6.05 -5.26
CA PRO A 33 -6.05 -5.03 -4.94
C PRO A 33 -6.25 -4.80 -3.44
N PHE A 34 -6.01 -5.80 -2.60
CA PHE A 34 -6.05 -5.65 -1.14
C PHE A 34 -4.92 -4.74 -0.64
N LEU A 35 -3.70 -4.93 -1.16
CA LEU A 35 -2.56 -4.08 -0.83
C LEU A 35 -2.77 -2.64 -1.31
N GLU A 36 -3.30 -2.47 -2.52
CA GLU A 36 -3.64 -1.16 -3.07
C GLU A 36 -4.69 -0.45 -2.20
N ALA A 37 -5.76 -1.15 -1.81
CA ALA A 37 -6.80 -0.59 -0.95
C ALA A 37 -6.28 -0.22 0.43
N TYR A 38 -5.42 -1.05 1.03
CA TYR A 38 -4.77 -0.73 2.30
C TYR A 38 -3.85 0.50 2.17
N ALA A 39 -3.03 0.56 1.13
CA ALA A 39 -2.12 1.67 0.89
C ALA A 39 -2.86 2.98 0.58
N ASP A 40 -3.99 2.93 -0.13
CA ASP A 40 -4.86 4.07 -0.41
C ASP A 40 -5.46 4.65 0.89
N GLN A 41 -6.00 3.77 1.74
CA GLN A 41 -6.64 4.16 3.00
C GLN A 41 -5.64 4.57 4.09
N THR A 42 -4.35 4.30 3.91
CA THR A 42 -3.30 4.67 4.89
C THR A 42 -2.39 5.78 4.37
N HIS A 43 -1.66 5.51 3.30
CA HIS A 43 -0.62 6.40 2.79
C HIS A 43 -1.20 7.48 1.87
N ALA A 44 -2.13 7.14 0.96
CA ALA A 44 -2.77 8.16 0.13
C ALA A 44 -3.65 9.09 0.97
N SER A 45 -4.38 8.54 1.96
CA SER A 45 -5.14 9.33 2.94
C SER A 45 -4.28 10.36 3.69
N LEU A 46 -3.04 10.01 4.04
CA LEU A 46 -2.10 10.97 4.63
C LEU A 46 -1.68 12.05 3.61
N LEU A 47 -1.42 11.67 2.36
CA LEU A 47 -1.11 12.65 1.30
C LEU A 47 -2.29 13.59 1.03
N TYR A 48 -3.54 13.11 1.05
CA TYR A 48 -4.73 13.94 0.92
C TYR A 48 -4.85 14.97 2.04
N LEU A 49 -4.47 14.60 3.27
CA LEU A 49 -4.41 15.53 4.41
C LEU A 49 -3.31 16.58 4.22
N ILE A 50 -2.15 16.18 3.68
CA ILE A 50 -1.05 17.11 3.38
C ILE A 50 -1.46 18.10 2.29
N LEU A 51 -2.07 17.64 1.20
CA LEU A 51 -2.59 18.51 0.13
C LEU A 51 -3.59 19.52 0.69
N ASP A 52 -4.54 19.08 1.51
CA ASP A 52 -5.50 19.95 2.19
C ASP A 52 -4.82 20.98 3.09
N ALA A 53 -3.84 20.56 3.90
CA ALA A 53 -3.11 21.44 4.81
C ALA A 53 -2.32 22.52 4.05
N CYS A 54 -1.85 22.19 2.85
CA CYS A 54 -1.21 23.14 1.93
C CYS A 54 -2.22 23.98 1.12
N GLY A 55 -3.53 23.78 1.28
CA GLY A 55 -4.56 24.48 0.52
C GLY A 55 -4.67 24.05 -0.95
N VAL A 56 -4.06 22.92 -1.34
CA VAL A 56 -4.09 22.40 -2.70
C VAL A 56 -5.45 21.74 -2.97
N ARG A 57 -6.18 22.28 -3.95
CA ARG A 57 -7.47 21.73 -4.42
C ARG A 57 -7.39 21.47 -5.92
N ASN A 58 -6.74 20.37 -6.29
CA ASN A 58 -6.51 19.97 -7.67
C ASN A 58 -6.78 18.46 -7.80
N SER A 59 -7.66 18.07 -8.71
CA SER A 59 -7.99 16.66 -8.95
C SER A 59 -6.81 15.85 -9.52
N ASP A 60 -5.96 16.46 -10.36
CA ASP A 60 -4.73 15.81 -10.82
C ASP A 60 -3.76 15.59 -9.65
N ALA A 61 -3.69 16.52 -8.70
CA ALA A 61 -2.90 16.33 -7.48
C ALA A 61 -3.47 15.21 -6.60
N ASP A 62 -4.79 15.12 -6.45
CA ASP A 62 -5.44 14.02 -5.73
C ASP A 62 -5.18 12.66 -6.43
N HIS A 63 -5.24 12.59 -7.76
CA HIS A 63 -4.91 11.35 -8.48
C HIS A 63 -3.41 10.99 -8.36
N ALA A 64 -2.51 11.97 -8.44
CA ALA A 64 -1.07 11.75 -8.24
C ALA A 64 -0.78 11.25 -6.83
N ALA A 65 -1.44 11.83 -5.81
CA ALA A 65 -1.36 11.38 -4.42
C ALA A 65 -1.91 9.97 -4.22
N ALA A 66 -2.98 9.58 -4.92
CA ALA A 66 -3.52 8.22 -4.89
C ALA A 66 -2.46 7.20 -5.35
N HIS A 67 -1.87 7.44 -6.53
CA HIS A 67 -0.81 6.60 -7.08
C HIS A 67 0.43 6.59 -6.18
N LEU A 68 0.91 7.75 -5.75
CA LEU A 68 2.08 7.85 -4.88
C LEU A 68 1.86 7.14 -3.53
N GLY A 69 0.68 7.30 -2.93
CA GLY A 69 0.33 6.63 -1.69
C GLY A 69 0.34 5.11 -1.82
N LYS A 70 -0.21 4.57 -2.91
CA LYS A 70 -0.16 3.13 -3.21
C LYS A 70 1.27 2.63 -3.40
N ALA A 71 2.09 3.36 -4.16
CA ALA A 71 3.50 3.03 -4.35
C ALA A 71 4.27 2.98 -3.02
N ILE A 72 4.12 4.00 -2.17
CA ILE A 72 4.78 4.07 -0.86
C ILE A 72 4.30 2.94 0.05
N GLY A 73 2.99 2.72 0.13
CA GLY A 73 2.42 1.72 1.02
C GLY A 73 2.85 0.31 0.67
N ILE A 74 2.80 -0.07 -0.60
CA ILE A 74 3.25 -1.39 -1.06
C ILE A 74 4.76 -1.55 -0.83
N ALA A 75 5.57 -0.54 -1.17
CA ALA A 75 7.01 -0.57 -0.93
C ALA A 75 7.36 -0.70 0.57
N ASN A 76 6.59 -0.05 1.46
CA ASN A 76 6.77 -0.17 2.90
C ASN A 76 6.46 -1.57 3.43
N LEU A 77 5.40 -2.23 2.93
CA LEU A 77 5.08 -3.61 3.28
C LEU A 77 6.20 -4.57 2.85
N LEU A 78 6.74 -4.39 1.64
CA LEU A 78 7.86 -5.19 1.14
C LEU A 78 9.14 -4.96 1.96
N ARG A 79 9.48 -3.69 2.23
CA ARG A 79 10.64 -3.33 3.08
C ARG A 79 10.50 -3.91 4.49
N GLY A 80 9.28 -3.99 5.01
CA GLY A 80 8.96 -4.56 6.31
C GLY A 80 8.94 -6.08 6.38
N ALA A 81 9.05 -6.79 5.24
CA ALA A 81 8.80 -8.24 5.17
C ALA A 81 9.56 -9.07 6.22
N HIS A 82 10.84 -8.78 6.46
CA HIS A 82 11.62 -9.49 7.49
C HIS A 82 11.16 -9.20 8.92
N ALA A 83 10.65 -8.00 9.20
CA ALA A 83 10.07 -7.69 10.51
C ALA A 83 8.69 -8.34 10.68
N HIS A 84 7.89 -8.33 9.62
CA HIS A 84 6.57 -8.97 9.59
C HIS A 84 6.67 -10.49 9.78
N SER A 85 7.69 -11.14 9.21
CA SER A 85 7.88 -12.57 9.35
C SER A 85 8.11 -13.00 10.81
N LYS A 86 8.81 -12.18 11.62
CA LYS A 86 8.98 -12.41 13.07
C LYS A 86 7.68 -12.38 13.85
N GLN A 87 6.65 -11.72 13.31
CA GLN A 87 5.30 -11.65 13.87
C GLN A 87 4.37 -12.69 13.23
N ARG A 88 4.93 -13.60 12.41
CA ARG A 88 4.19 -14.58 11.62
C ARG A 88 3.17 -13.92 10.66
N ARG A 89 3.49 -12.74 10.14
CA ARG A 89 2.69 -11.99 9.16
C ARG A 89 3.34 -12.06 7.78
N CYS A 90 2.52 -12.21 6.75
CA CYS A 90 2.94 -12.23 5.35
C CYS A 90 2.08 -11.25 4.57
N TYR A 91 2.73 -10.36 3.82
CA TYR A 91 2.07 -9.38 2.96
C TYR A 91 2.26 -9.65 1.47
N LEU A 92 2.91 -10.75 1.10
CA LEU A 92 2.84 -11.23 -0.27
C LEU A 92 1.44 -11.81 -0.50
N PRO A 93 0.74 -11.37 -1.57
CA PRO A 93 -0.60 -11.86 -1.83
C PRO A 93 -0.63 -13.36 -2.12
N VAL A 94 -1.71 -14.03 -1.71
CA VAL A 94 -1.90 -15.48 -1.90
C VAL A 94 -1.90 -15.84 -3.38
N ASP A 95 -2.58 -15.07 -4.22
CA ASP A 95 -2.64 -15.29 -5.67
C ASP A 95 -1.27 -15.11 -6.37
N VAL A 96 -0.46 -14.15 -5.92
CA VAL A 96 0.91 -13.93 -6.39
C VAL A 96 1.78 -15.09 -5.95
N CYS A 97 1.72 -15.48 -4.68
CA CYS A 97 2.46 -16.63 -4.16
C CYS A 97 2.13 -17.91 -4.96
N ALA A 98 0.85 -18.15 -5.23
CA ALA A 98 0.40 -19.30 -6.01
C ALA A 98 0.96 -19.28 -7.45
N ARG A 99 0.95 -18.13 -8.13
CA ARG A 99 1.47 -18.00 -9.50
C ARG A 99 2.97 -18.27 -9.62
N HIS A 100 3.76 -17.92 -8.60
CA HIS A 100 5.21 -18.13 -8.58
C HIS A 100 5.63 -19.42 -7.85
N GLY A 101 4.68 -20.21 -7.32
CA GLY A 101 4.99 -21.38 -6.50
C GLY A 101 5.71 -21.04 -5.20
N ALA A 102 5.50 -19.83 -4.65
CA ALA A 102 6.09 -19.41 -3.40
C ALA A 102 5.27 -19.94 -2.21
N ALA A 103 5.90 -20.71 -1.33
CA ALA A 103 5.23 -21.16 -0.12
C ALA A 103 5.19 -20.03 0.93
N THR A 104 4.03 -19.75 1.52
CA THR A 104 3.90 -18.76 2.60
C THR A 104 4.82 -19.08 3.78
N GLU A 105 5.07 -20.36 4.05
CA GLU A 105 6.02 -20.80 5.09
C GLU A 105 7.45 -20.33 4.83
N ASP A 106 7.88 -20.20 3.56
CA ASP A 106 9.19 -19.63 3.23
C ASP A 106 9.25 -18.16 3.61
N VAL A 107 8.15 -17.42 3.41
CA VAL A 107 8.04 -16.02 3.80
C VAL A 107 8.09 -15.88 5.33
N TYR A 108 7.33 -16.70 6.07
CA TYR A 108 7.36 -16.70 7.54
C TYR A 108 8.74 -17.02 8.11
N ARG A 109 9.49 -17.92 7.46
CA ARG A 109 10.87 -18.26 7.84
C ARG A 109 11.93 -17.30 7.30
N ALA A 110 11.51 -16.24 6.59
CA ALA A 110 12.39 -15.31 5.90
C ALA A 110 13.42 -16.02 4.98
N ARG A 111 13.00 -17.10 4.30
CA ARG A 111 13.82 -17.83 3.33
C ARG A 111 13.71 -17.14 1.96
N PRO A 112 14.81 -16.58 1.43
CA PRO A 112 14.80 -15.95 0.12
C PRO A 112 14.94 -17.02 -0.98
N THR A 113 13.90 -17.84 -1.17
CA THR A 113 13.85 -18.76 -2.31
C THR A 113 13.69 -17.97 -3.61
N GLU A 114 13.94 -18.61 -4.75
CA GLU A 114 13.72 -18.00 -6.06
C GLU A 114 12.24 -17.64 -6.25
N SER A 115 11.33 -18.56 -5.94
CA SER A 115 9.88 -18.30 -5.99
C SER A 115 9.43 -17.14 -5.10
N VAL A 116 10.00 -16.98 -3.90
CA VAL A 116 9.72 -15.82 -3.04
C VAL A 116 10.28 -14.53 -3.67
N ARG A 117 11.46 -14.55 -4.29
CA ARG A 117 12.00 -13.38 -5.00
C ARG A 117 11.13 -12.98 -6.18
N ASP A 118 10.63 -13.93 -6.95
CA ASP A 118 9.76 -13.67 -8.10
C ASP A 118 8.42 -13.08 -7.65
N ALA A 119 7.82 -13.62 -6.58
CA ALA A 119 6.62 -13.06 -5.96
C ALA A 119 6.86 -11.62 -5.44
N VAL A 120 7.98 -11.37 -4.76
CA VAL A 120 8.38 -10.02 -4.32
C VAL A 120 8.55 -9.09 -5.52
N HIS A 121 9.20 -9.56 -6.59
CA HIS A 121 9.46 -8.77 -7.79
C HIS A 121 8.16 -8.33 -8.46
N GLU A 122 7.16 -9.21 -8.51
CA GLU A 122 5.86 -8.84 -9.07
C GLU A 122 5.16 -7.77 -8.23
N VAL A 123 5.07 -7.94 -6.91
CA VAL A 123 4.46 -6.94 -6.02
C VAL A 123 5.22 -5.61 -6.08
N ALA A 124 6.55 -5.66 -6.17
CA ALA A 124 7.39 -4.49 -6.34
C ALA A 124 7.14 -3.79 -7.70
N SER A 125 6.88 -4.57 -8.75
CA SER A 125 6.53 -4.04 -10.08
C SER A 125 5.20 -3.29 -10.05
N THR A 126 4.22 -3.75 -9.28
CA THR A 126 2.98 -2.97 -9.02
C THR A 126 3.28 -1.64 -8.34
N ALA A 127 4.10 -1.63 -7.28
CA ALA A 127 4.49 -0.40 -6.61
C ALA A 127 5.20 0.58 -7.57
N LYS A 128 6.07 0.05 -8.44
CA LYS A 128 6.77 0.81 -9.47
C LYS A 128 5.81 1.40 -10.50
N ALA A 129 4.84 0.63 -10.98
CA ALA A 129 3.83 1.10 -11.92
C ALA A 129 3.01 2.26 -11.33
N HIS A 130 2.65 2.18 -10.04
CA HIS A 130 2.01 3.30 -9.36
C HIS A 130 2.91 4.54 -9.28
N LEU A 131 4.20 4.37 -8.94
CA LEU A 131 5.15 5.48 -8.90
C LEU A 131 5.28 6.16 -10.28
N ASP A 132 5.33 5.37 -11.35
CA ASP A 132 5.41 5.91 -12.70
C ASP A 132 4.12 6.64 -13.10
N GLY A 133 2.96 6.11 -12.71
CA GLY A 133 1.67 6.79 -12.87
C GLY A 133 1.64 8.16 -12.18
N ALA A 134 2.12 8.24 -10.94
CA ALA A 134 2.23 9.51 -10.22
C ALA A 134 3.19 10.49 -10.93
N ARG A 135 4.35 10.01 -11.39
CA ARG A 135 5.34 10.85 -12.09
C ARG A 135 4.84 11.37 -13.44
N ALA A 136 4.08 10.56 -14.17
CA ALA A 136 3.48 10.97 -15.44
C ALA A 136 2.43 12.09 -15.28
N MET A 137 1.95 12.32 -14.05
CA MET A 137 1.04 13.43 -13.74
C MET A 137 1.77 14.75 -13.46
N ALA A 138 3.09 14.73 -13.23
CA ALA A 138 3.86 15.94 -12.88
C ALA A 138 3.66 17.13 -13.83
N PRO A 139 3.53 16.97 -15.16
CA PRO A 139 3.27 18.11 -16.06
C PRO A 139 1.90 18.79 -15.87
N ARG A 140 0.98 18.20 -15.10
CA ARG A 140 -0.39 18.68 -14.86
C ARG A 140 -0.60 19.25 -13.45
N LEU A 141 0.45 19.26 -12.61
CA LEU A 141 0.39 19.68 -11.21
C LEU A 141 0.68 21.17 -11.02
#